data_AF-A0A1V5Q1Y8-F1
#
_entry.id   AF-A0A1V5Q1Y8-F1
#
_cell.length_a   1.000
_cell.length_b   1.000
_cell.length_c   1.000
_cell.angle_alpha   90.00
_cell.angle_beta   90.00
_cell.angle_gamma   90.00
#
_symmetry.space_group_name_H-M   'P 1'
#
loop_
_entity.id
_entity.type
_entity.pdbx_description
1 polymer ?
#
loop_
_entity_poly.entity_id
_entity_poly.type
_entity_poly.pdbx_seq_one_letter_code
_entity_poly.pdbx_strand_id
1 'polypeptide(L)'
;MKPQAWRRLRQIAQILALALFLFLFIYATFLNPQRAWADFFYRLDPLVALTATLAGRALIPGLGLAAFTVVLTLVFGRAWCGWLCPFGTVLEWLTPRRRHSSRKPLRRSAPRLQAPAEKWRRIKYLLLFIILFAALFGNQSLLFLDPITLMTRTTGMVILPALRFLIYETEAFLYQFDALWDVLDAVHSAVIFPIFRDVSSYFNLAVPIFLFFIAIVALNWWTERFWCRYLCPLGGLLGLLSKLSLVRREVSGGCAACALCSGDCPTGTINPREGYHSDPAECTVCYDCIVDCTREGVAFRWQLPTWKPAPLQEYDPQRRTVLAGLGAAALGVAVAGVEPINKRQPAELLRPPGATLTDFESLCIRCGECIRVCPTQGLQPSLFEGGVFNVLTPRLVPRLGYCNYRCNACGEVCPTGAIPRLDLATKQTIPLGLARVDRSRCLPWAHNIPCIVCEEACPVPHKAIWLYEAEVYNARSERITIQMPYVVKELCIGCGICEHNCPMGGDAAIRVLAPTEVGDFFGDDSDYRPHRGRRGS
;
A
#
# COMPACT_ATOMS: atom_id res chain seq x y z
N MET A 1 -12.99 -17.35 -32.74
CA MET A 1 -13.50 -17.89 -31.45
C MET A 1 -14.91 -17.35 -31.20
N LYS A 2 -15.84 -18.16 -30.67
CA LYS A 2 -17.20 -17.72 -30.32
C LYS A 2 -17.16 -16.65 -29.20
N PRO A 3 -18.07 -15.66 -29.16
CA PRO A 3 -18.08 -14.62 -28.12
C PRO A 3 -18.09 -15.15 -26.68
N GLN A 4 -18.80 -16.25 -26.44
CA GLN A 4 -18.83 -16.91 -25.13
C GLN A 4 -17.45 -17.41 -24.69
N ALA A 5 -16.61 -17.85 -25.62
CA ALA A 5 -15.25 -18.29 -25.30
C ALA A 5 -14.38 -17.13 -24.83
N TRP A 6 -14.51 -15.94 -25.44
CA TRP A 6 -13.80 -14.74 -24.99
C TRP A 6 -14.24 -14.28 -23.60
N ARG A 7 -15.56 -14.32 -23.31
CA ARG A 7 -16.08 -14.02 -21.98
C ARG A 7 -15.55 -14.98 -20.92
N ARG A 8 -15.51 -16.29 -21.22
CA ARG A 8 -14.92 -17.30 -20.31
C ARG A 8 -13.43 -17.10 -20.13
N LEU A 9 -12.69 -16.82 -21.20
CA LEU A 9 -11.26 -16.55 -21.14
C LEU A 9 -10.97 -15.34 -20.24
N ARG A 10 -11.76 -14.27 -20.35
CA ARG A 10 -11.69 -13.12 -19.45
C ARG A 10 -11.88 -13.54 -17.99
N GLN A 11 -12.94 -14.28 -17.69
CA GLN A 11 -13.27 -14.70 -16.33
C GLN A 11 -12.15 -15.58 -15.74
N ILE A 12 -11.59 -16.50 -16.54
CA ILE A 12 -10.44 -17.31 -16.15
C ILE A 12 -9.22 -16.41 -15.89
N ALA A 13 -8.91 -15.47 -16.79
CA ALA A 13 -7.80 -14.54 -16.61
C ALA A 13 -7.95 -13.69 -15.33
N GLN A 14 -9.15 -13.21 -15.02
CA GLN A 14 -9.43 -12.47 -13.78
C GLN A 14 -9.20 -13.32 -12.53
N ILE A 15 -9.69 -14.57 -12.54
CA ILE A 15 -9.51 -15.50 -11.41
C ILE A 15 -8.02 -15.80 -11.23
N LEU A 16 -7.32 -16.12 -12.32
CA LEU A 16 -5.89 -16.41 -12.28
C LEU A 16 -5.06 -15.19 -11.83
N ALA A 17 -5.41 -13.98 -12.28
CA ALA A 17 -4.71 -12.77 -11.87
C ALA A 17 -4.96 -12.44 -10.38
N LEU A 18 -6.19 -12.60 -9.88
CA LEU A 18 -6.48 -12.43 -8.45
C LEU A 18 -5.83 -13.52 -7.60
N ALA A 19 -5.86 -14.78 -8.05
CA ALA A 19 -5.19 -15.89 -7.38
C ALA A 19 -3.68 -15.68 -7.35
N LEU A 20 -3.07 -15.23 -8.46
CA LEU A 20 -1.67 -14.84 -8.52
C LEU A 20 -1.38 -13.70 -7.55
N PHE A 21 -2.19 -12.64 -7.52
CA PHE A 21 -2.04 -11.55 -6.57
C PHE A 21 -2.02 -12.08 -5.13
N LEU A 22 -3.01 -12.87 -4.73
CA LEU A 22 -3.07 -13.46 -3.39
C LEU A 22 -1.91 -14.41 -3.09
N PHE A 23 -1.52 -15.24 -4.06
CA PHE A 23 -0.39 -16.16 -3.94
C PHE A 23 0.93 -15.40 -3.70
N LEU A 24 1.21 -14.38 -4.52
CA LEU A 24 2.39 -13.53 -4.35
C LEU A 24 2.37 -12.82 -2.99
N PHE A 25 1.19 -12.36 -2.58
CA PHE A 25 1.00 -11.66 -1.32
C PHE A 25 1.23 -12.54 -0.10
N ILE A 26 0.82 -13.81 -0.15
CA ILE A 26 1.04 -14.80 0.91
C ILE A 26 2.48 -15.30 0.90
N TYR A 27 3.08 -15.52 -0.27
CA TYR A 27 4.40 -16.17 -0.36
C TYR A 27 5.58 -15.19 -0.24
N ALA A 28 5.39 -13.91 -0.61
CA ALA A 28 6.38 -12.87 -0.35
C ALA A 28 6.36 -12.47 1.13
N THR A 29 6.89 -13.31 2.01
CA THR A 29 7.05 -13.04 3.44
C THR A 29 8.48 -12.61 3.79
N PHE A 30 8.74 -12.30 5.06
CA PHE A 30 10.09 -11.90 5.50
C PHE A 30 11.12 -13.04 5.40
N LEU A 31 10.68 -14.31 5.38
CA LEU A 31 11.55 -15.49 5.27
C LEU A 31 12.00 -15.74 3.83
N ASN A 32 11.21 -15.31 2.85
CA ASN A 32 11.56 -15.32 1.44
C ASN A 32 11.18 -13.96 0.82
N PRO A 33 11.91 -12.88 1.16
CA PRO A 33 11.62 -11.55 0.66
C PRO A 33 12.18 -11.43 -0.77
N GLN A 34 11.68 -12.25 -1.69
CA GLN A 34 12.13 -12.23 -3.08
C GLN A 34 11.42 -11.09 -3.80
N ARG A 35 12.15 -9.99 -4.04
CA ARG A 35 11.62 -8.77 -4.67
C ARG A 35 10.80 -9.01 -5.93
N ALA A 36 11.29 -9.89 -6.82
CA ALA A 36 10.68 -10.14 -8.14
C ALA A 36 9.21 -10.55 -8.05
N TRP A 37 8.80 -11.15 -6.93
CA TRP A 37 7.44 -11.63 -6.70
C TRP A 37 6.59 -10.55 -6.00
N ALA A 38 7.16 -9.86 -5.01
CA ALA A 38 6.44 -8.84 -4.23
C ALA A 38 6.10 -7.58 -5.05
N ASP A 39 6.98 -7.16 -5.96
CA ASP A 39 6.78 -5.93 -6.75
C ASP A 39 6.11 -6.14 -8.11
N PHE A 40 5.74 -7.39 -8.45
CA PHE A 40 5.25 -7.77 -9.78
C PHE A 40 4.06 -6.93 -10.28
N PHE A 41 3.00 -6.81 -9.49
CA PHE A 41 1.81 -6.02 -9.87
C PHE A 41 2.10 -4.52 -9.96
N TYR A 42 3.04 -4.00 -9.16
CA TYR A 42 3.47 -2.60 -9.24
C TYR A 42 4.29 -2.32 -10.50
N ARG A 43 5.12 -3.29 -10.92
CA ARG A 43 5.86 -3.18 -12.18
C ARG A 43 4.95 -3.19 -13.39
N LEU A 44 3.80 -3.85 -13.32
CA LEU A 44 2.78 -3.83 -14.37
C LEU A 44 1.93 -2.54 -14.35
N ASP A 45 2.07 -1.70 -13.32
CA ASP A 45 1.30 -0.48 -13.17
C ASP A 45 2.01 0.71 -13.86
N PRO A 46 1.48 1.20 -15.00
CA PRO A 46 2.09 2.32 -15.71
C PRO A 46 1.94 3.66 -14.99
N LEU A 47 0.97 3.82 -14.08
CA LEU A 47 0.86 5.04 -13.28
C LEU A 47 2.01 5.11 -12.29
N VAL A 48 2.25 4.02 -11.55
CA VAL A 48 3.38 3.92 -10.60
C VAL A 48 4.70 4.11 -11.32
N ALA A 49 4.90 3.43 -12.46
CA ALA A 49 6.14 3.56 -13.23
C ALA A 49 6.38 5.00 -13.70
N LEU A 50 5.33 5.68 -14.19
CA LEU A 50 5.42 7.06 -14.64
C LEU A 50 5.68 8.02 -13.48
N THR A 51 4.90 7.96 -12.40
CA THR A 51 5.03 8.91 -11.30
C THR A 51 6.35 8.72 -10.56
N ALA A 52 6.81 7.49 -10.35
CA ALA A 52 8.06 7.22 -9.67
C ALA A 52 9.27 7.65 -10.53
N THR A 53 9.21 7.51 -11.86
CA THR A 53 10.22 8.05 -12.78
C THR A 53 10.26 9.58 -12.75
N LEU A 54 9.08 10.23 -12.73
CA LEU A 54 8.98 11.69 -12.66
C LEU A 54 9.54 12.25 -11.35
N ALA A 55 9.19 11.63 -10.21
CA ALA A 55 9.66 12.08 -8.90
C ALA A 55 11.15 11.78 -8.67
N GLY A 56 11.59 10.57 -8.99
CA GLY A 56 12.99 10.18 -8.84
C GLY A 56 13.94 10.80 -9.87
N ARG A 57 13.40 11.46 -10.90
CA ARG A 57 14.14 12.02 -12.06
C ARG A 57 15.11 11.01 -12.70
N ALA A 58 14.78 9.72 -12.59
CA ALA A 58 15.60 8.61 -13.02
C ALA A 58 14.69 7.45 -13.45
N LEU A 59 15.15 6.66 -14.43
CA LEU A 59 14.43 5.47 -14.87
C LEU A 59 14.56 4.37 -13.82
N ILE A 60 13.46 4.08 -13.11
CA ILE A 60 13.45 3.05 -12.08
C ILE A 60 13.44 1.65 -12.73
N PRO A 61 14.28 0.69 -12.25
CA PRO A 61 14.29 -0.67 -12.76
C PRO A 61 12.91 -1.34 -12.62
N GLY A 62 12.26 -1.68 -13.75
CA GLY A 62 10.92 -2.28 -13.76
C GLY A 62 9.97 -1.76 -14.85
N LEU A 63 10.32 -0.65 -15.51
CA LEU A 63 9.56 -0.01 -16.61
C LEU A 63 9.16 -0.94 -17.77
N GLY A 64 9.93 -2.00 -18.03
CA GLY A 64 9.64 -2.94 -19.13
C GLY A 64 8.27 -3.66 -18.98
N LEU A 65 7.86 -3.97 -17.74
CA LEU A 65 6.55 -4.60 -17.50
C LEU A 65 5.40 -3.59 -17.59
N ALA A 66 5.62 -2.34 -17.19
CA ALA A 66 4.62 -1.29 -17.37
C ALA A 66 4.40 -1.00 -18.87
N ALA A 67 5.46 -1.07 -19.68
CA ALA A 67 5.37 -0.97 -21.13
C ALA A 67 4.51 -2.08 -21.73
N PHE A 68 4.55 -3.30 -21.18
CA PHE A 68 3.62 -4.36 -21.59
C PHE A 68 2.16 -3.96 -21.35
N THR A 69 1.81 -3.40 -20.20
CA THR A 69 0.45 -2.90 -19.92
C THR A 69 0.05 -1.76 -20.86
N VAL A 70 0.98 -0.85 -21.18
CA VAL A 70 0.74 0.23 -22.16
C VAL A 70 0.48 -0.35 -23.56
N VAL A 71 1.30 -1.28 -24.03
CA VAL A 71 1.12 -1.94 -25.35
C VAL A 71 -0.20 -2.71 -25.38
N LEU A 72 -0.50 -3.48 -24.33
CA LEU A 72 -1.79 -4.17 -24.18
C LEU A 72 -2.96 -3.17 -24.30
N THR A 73 -2.80 -1.98 -23.73
CA THR A 73 -3.82 -0.92 -23.77
C THR A 73 -3.96 -0.27 -25.15
N LEU A 74 -2.85 -0.04 -25.84
CA LEU A 74 -2.83 0.49 -27.21
C LEU A 74 -3.34 -0.53 -28.23
N VAL A 75 -3.25 -1.84 -27.96
CA VAL A 75 -3.80 -2.86 -28.86
C VAL A 75 -5.27 -3.11 -28.55
N PHE A 76 -5.59 -3.48 -27.31
CA PHE A 76 -6.92 -4.00 -26.95
C PHE A 76 -7.80 -2.99 -26.20
N GLY A 77 -7.34 -1.78 -25.92
CA GLY A 77 -8.06 -0.84 -25.05
C GLY A 77 -7.86 -1.17 -23.56
N ARG A 78 -8.78 -0.78 -22.67
CA ARG A 78 -8.58 -0.95 -21.20
C ARG A 78 -8.77 -2.39 -20.70
N ALA A 79 -8.22 -3.38 -21.41
CA ALA A 79 -8.28 -4.79 -21.05
C ALA A 79 -7.70 -5.06 -19.65
N TRP A 80 -6.63 -4.37 -19.24
CA TRP A 80 -6.05 -4.50 -17.89
C TRP A 80 -7.10 -4.36 -16.77
N CYS A 81 -7.94 -3.33 -16.83
CA CYS A 81 -8.98 -3.07 -15.83
C CYS A 81 -10.08 -4.14 -15.77
N GLY A 82 -10.29 -4.87 -16.87
CA GLY A 82 -11.30 -5.92 -16.99
C GLY A 82 -10.77 -7.34 -16.88
N TRP A 83 -9.46 -7.56 -17.01
CA TRP A 83 -8.85 -8.89 -17.13
C TRP A 83 -7.79 -9.20 -16.07
N LEU A 84 -7.01 -8.20 -15.64
CA LEU A 84 -5.78 -8.42 -14.86
C LEU A 84 -5.78 -7.68 -13.51
N CYS A 85 -6.46 -6.54 -13.40
CA CYS A 85 -6.47 -5.73 -12.19
C CYS A 85 -7.19 -6.44 -11.02
N PRO A 86 -6.49 -6.79 -9.92
CA PRO A 86 -7.10 -7.49 -8.77
C PRO A 86 -8.24 -6.68 -8.14
N PHE A 87 -8.04 -5.37 -7.99
CA PHE A 87 -9.06 -4.46 -7.47
C PHE A 87 -10.31 -4.41 -8.35
N GLY A 88 -10.14 -4.43 -9.67
CA GLY A 88 -11.25 -4.49 -10.63
C GLY A 88 -12.06 -5.78 -10.53
N THR A 89 -11.41 -6.91 -10.27
CA THR A 89 -12.06 -8.21 -10.04
C THR A 89 -12.87 -8.19 -8.75
N VAL A 90 -12.29 -7.68 -7.65
CA VAL A 90 -12.98 -7.55 -6.36
C VAL A 90 -14.25 -6.71 -6.49
N LEU A 91 -14.18 -5.56 -7.17
CA LEU A 91 -15.37 -4.74 -7.42
C LEU A 91 -16.44 -5.48 -8.25
N GLU A 92 -16.06 -6.22 -9.29
CA GLU A 92 -17.02 -7.00 -10.08
C GLU A 92 -17.72 -8.06 -9.24
N TRP A 93 -17.00 -8.75 -8.36
CA TRP A 93 -17.57 -9.83 -7.53
C TRP A 93 -18.43 -9.32 -6.36
N LEU A 94 -18.07 -8.18 -5.79
CA LEU A 94 -18.83 -7.53 -4.72
C LEU A 94 -20.00 -6.69 -5.24
N THR A 95 -20.18 -6.59 -6.56
CA THR A 95 -21.38 -6.00 -7.16
C THR A 95 -22.57 -6.92 -6.89
N PRO A 96 -23.70 -6.44 -6.36
CA PRO A 96 -24.90 -7.25 -6.20
C PRO A 96 -25.32 -7.84 -7.54
N ARG A 97 -25.31 -9.18 -7.63
CA ARG A 97 -25.80 -9.88 -8.81
C ARG A 97 -27.25 -9.47 -9.04
N ARG A 98 -27.51 -8.75 -10.13
CA ARG A 98 -28.88 -8.59 -10.64
C ARG A 98 -29.38 -9.98 -10.99
N ARG A 99 -30.43 -10.41 -10.28
CA ARG A 99 -31.13 -11.66 -10.58
C ARG A 99 -31.63 -11.56 -12.01
N HIS A 100 -30.92 -12.25 -12.91
CA HIS A 100 -31.21 -12.33 -14.34
C HIS A 100 -32.51 -13.12 -14.54
N SER A 101 -33.65 -12.49 -14.19
CA SER A 101 -34.95 -13.05 -14.49
C SER A 101 -35.22 -12.80 -15.97
N SER A 102 -34.89 -13.80 -16.78
CA SER A 102 -35.09 -13.92 -18.22
C SER A 102 -36.58 -13.93 -18.65
N ARG A 103 -37.49 -13.35 -17.85
CA ARG A 103 -38.94 -13.52 -18.02
C ARG A 103 -39.81 -12.28 -17.81
N LYS A 104 -39.30 -11.04 -17.86
CA LYS A 104 -40.23 -9.89 -17.98
C LYS A 104 -39.81 -8.87 -19.06
N PRO A 105 -40.67 -8.64 -20.06
CA PRO A 105 -40.47 -7.59 -21.04
C PRO A 105 -40.73 -6.23 -20.40
N LEU A 106 -39.94 -5.23 -20.82
CA LEU A 106 -40.35 -3.82 -20.96
C LEU A 106 -41.45 -3.32 -20.00
N ARG A 107 -41.18 -3.22 -18.70
CA ARG A 107 -41.80 -2.25 -17.78
C ARG A 107 -41.25 -2.42 -16.37
N ARG A 108 -40.94 -1.28 -15.74
CA ARG A 108 -40.32 -1.10 -14.41
C ARG A 108 -38.83 -1.40 -14.37
N SER A 109 -38.08 -0.46 -14.95
CA SER A 109 -36.86 0.03 -14.31
C SER A 109 -37.20 0.28 -12.84
N ALA A 110 -36.76 -0.59 -11.92
CA ALA A 110 -36.57 -0.15 -10.54
C ALA A 110 -35.76 1.16 -10.62
N PRO A 111 -36.09 2.19 -9.82
CA PRO A 111 -35.37 3.45 -9.90
C PRO A 111 -33.90 3.13 -9.59
N ARG A 112 -33.04 3.18 -10.62
CA ARG A 112 -31.63 3.43 -10.39
C ARG A 112 -31.64 4.66 -9.48
N LEU A 113 -30.96 4.65 -8.33
CA LEU A 113 -30.44 5.93 -7.86
C LEU A 113 -29.74 6.53 -9.08
N GLN A 114 -30.19 7.70 -9.53
CA GLN A 114 -29.76 8.27 -10.79
C GLN A 114 -28.24 8.21 -10.82
N ALA A 115 -27.68 7.47 -11.78
CA ALA A 115 -26.24 7.32 -11.87
C ALA A 115 -25.64 8.73 -11.93
N PRO A 116 -24.52 9.01 -11.23
CA PRO A 116 -23.93 10.33 -11.26
C PRO A 116 -23.72 10.79 -12.70
N ALA A 117 -23.98 12.09 -12.94
CA ALA A 117 -23.88 12.67 -14.27
C ALA A 117 -22.55 12.28 -14.93
N GLU A 118 -22.56 12.01 -16.24
CA GLU A 118 -21.36 11.55 -16.96
C GLU A 118 -20.16 12.49 -16.80
N LYS A 119 -20.42 13.78 -16.58
CA LYS A 119 -19.43 14.81 -16.21
C LYS A 119 -18.55 14.44 -15.02
N TRP A 120 -19.03 13.63 -14.08
CA TRP A 120 -18.24 13.16 -12.94
C TRP A 120 -17.06 12.29 -13.38
N ARG A 121 -17.10 11.68 -14.58
CA ARG A 121 -15.95 10.96 -15.15
C ARG A 121 -14.73 11.87 -15.33
N ARG A 122 -14.90 13.20 -15.32
CA ARG A 122 -13.78 14.17 -15.33
C ARG A 122 -12.91 14.08 -14.07
N ILE A 123 -13.46 13.62 -12.93
CA ILE A 123 -12.77 13.61 -11.64
C ILE A 123 -11.52 12.72 -11.69
N LYS A 124 -11.59 11.50 -12.26
CA LYS A 124 -10.39 10.64 -12.37
C LYS A 124 -9.27 11.27 -13.21
N TYR A 125 -9.61 12.05 -14.23
CA TYR A 125 -8.61 12.76 -15.05
C TYR A 125 -8.03 13.94 -14.27
N LEU A 126 -8.87 14.69 -13.54
CA LEU A 126 -8.40 15.73 -12.62
C LEU A 126 -7.42 15.14 -11.59
N LEU A 127 -7.78 14.03 -10.94
CA LEU A 127 -6.93 13.31 -9.98
C LEU A 127 -5.63 12.84 -10.64
N LEU A 128 -5.69 12.27 -11.84
CA LEU A 128 -4.50 11.87 -12.60
C LEU A 128 -3.55 13.04 -12.83
N PHE A 129 -4.04 14.17 -13.34
CA PHE A 129 -3.17 15.33 -13.60
C PHE A 129 -2.62 15.94 -12.31
N ILE A 130 -3.40 15.93 -11.22
CA ILE A 130 -2.91 16.34 -9.90
C ILE A 130 -1.77 15.44 -9.45
N ILE A 131 -1.92 14.11 -9.56
CA ILE A 131 -0.90 13.13 -9.20
C ILE A 131 0.36 13.32 -10.04
N LEU A 132 0.23 13.46 -11.36
CA LEU A 132 1.37 13.65 -12.26
C LEU A 132 2.11 14.95 -11.99
N PHE A 133 1.39 16.04 -11.72
CA PHE A 133 2.02 17.31 -11.37
C PHE A 133 2.69 17.24 -10.00
N ALA A 134 2.03 16.69 -8.99
CA ALA A 134 2.63 16.47 -7.67
C ALA A 134 3.92 15.64 -7.78
N ALA A 135 3.93 14.60 -8.61
CA ALA A 135 5.12 13.78 -8.86
C ALA A 135 6.30 14.58 -9.45
N LEU A 136 6.07 15.62 -10.27
CA LEU A 136 7.14 16.49 -10.79
C LEU A 136 7.89 17.23 -9.67
N PHE A 137 7.21 17.51 -8.55
CA PHE A 137 7.79 18.13 -7.36
C PHE A 137 8.22 17.11 -6.30
N GLY A 138 8.30 15.82 -6.67
CA GLY A 138 8.69 14.77 -5.74
C GLY A 138 7.59 14.44 -4.70
N ASN A 139 6.32 14.72 -4.98
CA ASN A 139 5.22 14.39 -4.07
C ASN A 139 4.42 13.19 -4.60
N GLN A 140 4.56 12.04 -3.93
CA GLN A 140 3.82 10.81 -4.23
C GLN A 140 2.64 10.56 -3.28
N SER A 141 2.20 11.56 -2.50
CA SER A 141 1.19 11.35 -1.45
C SER A 141 -0.09 10.73 -1.97
N LEU A 142 -0.58 11.19 -3.11
CA LEU A 142 -1.83 10.73 -3.69
C LEU A 142 -1.77 9.33 -4.35
N LEU A 143 -0.60 8.68 -4.38
CA LEU A 143 -0.49 7.29 -4.86
C LEU A 143 -1.20 6.30 -3.93
N PHE A 144 -1.67 6.72 -2.75
CA PHE A 144 -2.56 5.90 -1.95
C PHE A 144 -3.91 5.59 -2.62
N LEU A 145 -4.30 6.37 -3.65
CA LEU A 145 -5.49 6.23 -4.49
C LEU A 145 -5.26 5.32 -5.71
N ASP A 146 -4.04 4.82 -5.91
CA ASP A 146 -3.78 3.82 -6.93
C ASP A 146 -4.48 2.49 -6.56
N PRO A 147 -5.19 1.81 -7.49
CA PRO A 147 -5.90 0.57 -7.18
C PRO A 147 -5.00 -0.57 -6.68
N ILE A 148 -3.74 -0.64 -7.12
CA ILE A 148 -2.81 -1.70 -6.68
C ILE A 148 -2.28 -1.39 -5.28
N THR A 149 -1.88 -0.14 -4.99
CA THR A 149 -1.45 0.25 -3.64
C THR A 149 -2.61 0.11 -2.64
N LEU A 150 -3.82 0.48 -3.04
CA LEU A 150 -5.02 0.37 -2.21
C LEU A 150 -5.35 -1.08 -1.88
N MET A 151 -5.39 -1.95 -2.90
CA MET A 151 -5.65 -3.39 -2.71
C MET A 151 -4.61 -4.01 -1.78
N THR A 152 -3.34 -3.66 -1.94
CA THR A 152 -2.24 -4.16 -1.14
C THR A 152 -2.35 -3.74 0.32
N ARG A 153 -2.55 -2.44 0.60
CA ARG A 153 -2.70 -1.95 1.97
C ARG A 153 -3.89 -2.60 2.66
N THR A 154 -5.04 -2.65 2.00
CA THR A 154 -6.23 -3.28 2.57
C THR A 154 -5.98 -4.77 2.83
N THR A 155 -5.36 -5.48 1.90
CA THR A 155 -5.09 -6.92 2.08
C THR A 155 -4.11 -7.16 3.24
N GLY A 156 -3.02 -6.39 3.33
CA GLY A 156 -1.94 -6.59 4.30
C GLY A 156 -2.21 -6.06 5.70
N MET A 157 -2.91 -4.93 5.82
CA MET A 157 -3.13 -4.26 7.10
C MET A 157 -4.51 -4.50 7.70
N VAL A 158 -5.44 -5.07 6.91
CA VAL A 158 -6.83 -5.26 7.33
C VAL A 158 -7.28 -6.70 7.12
N ILE A 159 -7.32 -7.18 5.87
CA ILE A 159 -7.93 -8.46 5.54
C ILE A 159 -7.15 -9.62 6.16
N LEU A 160 -5.83 -9.71 5.93
CA LEU A 160 -5.03 -10.81 6.46
C LEU A 160 -4.98 -10.82 8.00
N PRO A 161 -4.71 -9.71 8.70
CA PRO A 161 -4.76 -9.67 10.16
C PRO A 161 -6.13 -10.09 10.71
N ALA A 162 -7.22 -9.61 10.11
CA ALA A 162 -8.58 -9.97 10.52
C ALA A 162 -8.89 -11.45 10.27
N LEU A 163 -8.47 -12.01 9.12
CA LEU A 163 -8.61 -13.43 8.83
C LEU A 163 -7.79 -14.29 9.79
N ARG A 164 -6.54 -13.90 10.08
CA ARG A 164 -5.72 -14.57 11.10
C ARG A 164 -6.44 -14.58 12.43
N PHE A 165 -6.90 -13.42 12.91
CA PHE A 165 -7.63 -13.33 14.17
C PHE A 165 -8.85 -14.25 14.18
N LEU A 166 -9.72 -14.16 13.16
CA LEU A 166 -10.91 -15.00 13.07
C LEU A 166 -10.58 -16.49 13.08
N ILE A 167 -9.57 -16.93 12.33
CA ILE A 167 -9.17 -18.33 12.22
C ILE A 167 -8.61 -18.83 13.56
N TYR A 168 -7.68 -18.11 14.18
CA TYR A 168 -7.06 -18.52 15.44
C TYR A 168 -8.07 -18.54 16.60
N GLU A 169 -9.00 -17.58 16.67
CA GLU A 169 -10.08 -17.59 17.67
C GLU A 169 -11.06 -18.75 17.43
N THR A 170 -11.39 -19.03 16.16
CA THR A 170 -12.24 -20.18 15.82
C THR A 170 -11.55 -21.49 16.16
N GLU A 171 -10.26 -21.61 15.86
CA GLU A 171 -9.43 -22.76 16.20
C GLU A 171 -9.35 -22.95 17.71
N ALA A 172 -9.08 -21.89 18.49
CA ALA A 172 -9.07 -21.92 19.95
C ALA A 172 -10.42 -22.36 20.53
N PHE A 173 -11.54 -21.95 19.93
CA PHE A 173 -12.86 -22.43 20.30
C PHE A 173 -13.05 -23.93 19.96
N LEU A 174 -12.62 -24.38 18.78
CA LEU A 174 -12.75 -25.78 18.37
C LEU A 174 -11.86 -26.73 19.17
N TYR A 175 -10.71 -26.28 19.67
CA TYR A 175 -9.84 -27.06 20.56
C TYR A 175 -10.50 -27.42 21.91
N GLN A 176 -11.65 -26.81 22.25
CA GLN A 176 -12.46 -27.22 23.41
C GLN A 176 -13.13 -28.60 23.23
N PHE A 177 -13.11 -29.16 22.01
CA PHE A 177 -13.69 -30.47 21.71
C PHE A 177 -12.58 -31.49 21.40
N ASP A 178 -12.28 -32.38 22.34
CA ASP A 178 -11.21 -33.38 22.25
C ASP A 178 -11.27 -34.25 20.98
N ALA A 179 -12.48 -34.55 20.51
CA ALA A 179 -12.70 -35.36 19.30
C ALA A 179 -12.16 -34.72 18.00
N LEU A 180 -11.85 -33.42 18.01
CA LEU A 180 -11.37 -32.68 16.85
C LEU A 180 -9.86 -32.47 16.84
N TRP A 181 -9.12 -32.82 17.91
CA TRP A 181 -7.72 -32.45 18.06
C TRP A 181 -6.83 -32.93 16.90
N ASP A 182 -6.89 -34.21 16.52
CA ASP A 182 -6.06 -34.74 15.42
C ASP A 182 -6.31 -34.02 14.09
N VAL A 183 -7.57 -33.66 13.83
CA VAL A 183 -7.97 -32.95 12.61
C VAL A 183 -7.51 -31.49 12.69
N LEU A 184 -7.66 -30.83 13.83
CA LEU A 184 -7.23 -29.46 14.06
C LEU A 184 -5.71 -29.35 13.93
N ASP A 185 -4.93 -30.24 14.55
CA ASP A 185 -3.47 -30.25 14.46
C ASP A 185 -2.99 -30.46 13.02
N ALA A 186 -3.62 -31.39 12.30
CA ALA A 186 -3.32 -31.63 10.89
C ALA A 186 -3.62 -30.39 10.02
N VAL A 187 -4.76 -29.73 10.24
CA VAL A 187 -5.14 -28.51 9.51
C VAL A 187 -4.25 -27.33 9.90
N HIS A 188 -3.91 -27.18 11.18
CA HIS A 188 -3.06 -26.12 11.69
C HIS A 188 -1.68 -26.19 11.05
N SER A 189 -1.03 -27.36 11.16
CA SER A 189 0.33 -27.57 10.68
C SER A 189 0.43 -27.54 9.15
N ALA A 190 -0.54 -28.09 8.43
CA ALA A 190 -0.51 -28.17 6.97
C ALA A 190 -0.97 -26.88 6.26
N VAL A 191 -1.89 -26.10 6.86
CA VAL A 191 -2.57 -24.99 6.18
C VAL A 191 -2.45 -23.67 6.94
N ILE A 192 -2.88 -23.62 8.21
CA ILE A 192 -2.99 -22.34 8.94
C ILE A 192 -1.60 -21.76 9.22
N PHE A 193 -0.72 -22.55 9.80
CA PHE A 193 0.61 -22.12 10.20
C PHE A 193 1.45 -21.61 9.00
N PRO A 194 1.57 -22.34 7.86
CA PRO A 194 2.32 -21.84 6.71
C PRO A 194 1.81 -20.52 6.13
N ILE A 195 0.49 -20.27 6.17
CA ILE A 195 -0.13 -19.07 5.59
C ILE A 195 -0.06 -17.88 6.55
N PHE A 196 -0.32 -18.10 7.85
CA PHE A 196 -0.53 -17.02 8.81
C PHE A 196 0.62 -16.80 9.79
N ARG A 197 1.65 -17.65 9.83
CA ARG A 197 2.79 -17.50 10.76
C ARG A 197 3.40 -16.09 10.76
N ASP A 198 3.46 -15.46 9.59
CA ASP A 198 4.15 -14.18 9.35
C ASP A 198 3.17 -12.99 9.29
N VAL A 199 1.88 -13.22 9.52
CA VAL A 199 0.85 -12.17 9.46
C VAL A 199 0.78 -11.43 10.79
N SER A 200 1.04 -10.13 10.75
CA SER A 200 0.97 -9.26 11.91
C SER A 200 -0.46 -9.01 12.39
N SER A 201 -0.67 -8.83 13.69
CA SER A 201 -2.03 -8.72 14.28
C SER A 201 -2.50 -7.29 14.50
N TYR A 202 -1.59 -6.31 14.61
CA TYR A 202 -1.95 -4.94 15.00
C TYR A 202 -1.35 -3.86 14.10
N PHE A 203 -2.22 -3.00 13.57
CA PHE A 203 -1.84 -1.81 12.82
C PHE A 203 -2.68 -0.60 13.23
N ASN A 204 -2.04 0.53 13.55
CA ASN A 204 -2.71 1.72 14.06
C ASN A 204 -3.79 2.28 13.12
N LEU A 205 -3.60 2.15 11.80
CA LEU A 205 -4.52 2.67 10.78
C LEU A 205 -5.41 1.60 10.14
N ALA A 206 -5.51 0.40 10.73
CA ALA A 206 -6.35 -0.67 10.18
C ALA A 206 -7.81 -0.23 10.01
N VAL A 207 -8.40 0.40 11.03
CA VAL A 207 -9.82 0.84 11.00
C VAL A 207 -10.08 1.91 9.94
N PRO A 208 -9.34 3.03 9.86
CA PRO A 208 -9.50 4.00 8.76
C PRO A 208 -9.33 3.39 7.36
N ILE A 209 -8.34 2.51 7.18
CA ILE A 209 -8.11 1.82 5.89
C ILE A 209 -9.30 0.92 5.55
N PHE A 210 -9.85 0.20 6.53
CA PHE A 210 -11.04 -0.64 6.37
C PHE A 210 -12.26 0.19 5.98
N LEU A 211 -12.55 1.27 6.71
CA LEU A 211 -13.68 2.14 6.44
C LEU A 211 -13.59 2.76 5.04
N PHE A 212 -12.38 3.19 4.63
CA PHE A 212 -12.17 3.71 3.29
C PHE A 212 -12.43 2.65 2.20
N PHE A 213 -11.93 1.42 2.39
CA PHE A 213 -12.17 0.33 1.44
C PHE A 213 -13.66 -0.04 1.36
N ILE A 214 -14.34 -0.19 2.50
CA ILE A 214 -15.78 -0.50 2.55
C ILE A 214 -16.60 0.62 1.92
N ALA A 215 -16.23 1.89 2.11
CA ALA A 215 -16.89 3.00 1.43
C ALA A 215 -16.79 2.87 -0.10
N ILE A 216 -15.62 2.48 -0.63
CA ILE A 216 -15.46 2.27 -2.08
C ILE A 216 -16.30 1.09 -2.58
N VAL A 217 -16.31 -0.01 -1.83
CA VAL A 217 -17.17 -1.17 -2.16
C VAL A 217 -18.65 -0.79 -2.09
N ALA A 218 -19.07 -0.01 -1.09
CA ALA A 218 -20.45 0.44 -0.94
C ALA A 218 -20.87 1.37 -2.09
N LEU A 219 -19.98 2.24 -2.59
CA LEU A 219 -20.25 3.09 -3.76
C LEU A 219 -20.55 2.28 -5.03
N ASN A 220 -20.08 1.03 -5.10
CA ASN A 220 -20.39 0.10 -6.18
C ASN A 220 -21.88 -0.28 -6.24
N TRP A 221 -22.63 -0.13 -5.14
CA TRP A 221 -24.08 -0.30 -5.10
C TRP A 221 -24.83 0.82 -5.83
N TRP A 222 -24.26 2.02 -5.89
CA TRP A 222 -24.86 3.13 -6.62
C TRP A 222 -24.59 3.03 -8.12
N THR A 223 -23.37 2.70 -8.51
CA THR A 223 -23.00 2.47 -9.93
C THR A 223 -21.95 1.39 -10.01
N GLU A 224 -22.18 0.41 -10.88
CA GLU A 224 -21.22 -0.66 -11.11
C GLU A 224 -19.85 -0.09 -11.50
N ARG A 225 -18.80 -0.62 -10.88
CA ARG A 225 -17.42 -0.16 -11.01
C ARG A 225 -17.24 1.35 -10.77
N PHE A 226 -17.94 1.91 -9.77
CA PHE A 226 -17.90 3.34 -9.42
C PHE A 226 -16.46 3.91 -9.38
N TRP A 227 -15.55 3.25 -8.65
CA TRP A 227 -14.16 3.68 -8.54
C TRP A 227 -13.47 3.79 -9.90
N CYS A 228 -13.55 2.73 -10.71
CA CYS A 228 -12.91 2.67 -12.02
C CYS A 228 -13.48 3.70 -13.02
N ARG A 229 -14.73 4.12 -12.82
CA ARG A 229 -15.45 5.08 -13.67
C ARG A 229 -15.17 6.53 -13.27
N TYR A 230 -15.05 6.83 -11.97
CA TYR A 230 -15.05 8.22 -11.49
C TYR A 230 -13.79 8.65 -10.74
N LEU A 231 -13.06 7.75 -10.07
CA LEU A 231 -12.00 8.12 -9.13
C LEU A 231 -10.62 7.54 -9.47
N CYS A 232 -10.56 6.40 -10.16
CA CYS A 232 -9.32 5.66 -10.38
C CYS A 232 -8.35 6.40 -11.32
N PRO A 233 -7.20 6.90 -10.81
CA PRO A 233 -6.23 7.64 -11.63
C PRO A 233 -5.55 6.75 -12.67
N LEU A 234 -5.25 5.49 -12.32
CA LEU A 234 -4.74 4.50 -13.27
C LEU A 234 -5.76 4.25 -14.40
N GLY A 235 -7.04 4.17 -14.06
CA GLY A 235 -8.13 4.05 -15.03
C GLY A 235 -8.27 5.28 -15.93
N GLY A 236 -7.95 6.48 -15.42
CA GLY A 236 -7.82 7.70 -16.21
C GLY A 236 -6.67 7.61 -17.20
N LEU A 237 -5.48 7.22 -16.74
CA LEU A 237 -4.29 7.08 -17.59
C LEU A 237 -4.53 6.08 -18.74
N LEU A 238 -5.02 4.88 -18.39
CA LEU A 238 -5.33 3.85 -19.38
C LEU A 238 -6.50 4.25 -20.30
N GLY A 239 -7.43 5.09 -19.83
CA GLY A 239 -8.52 5.63 -20.66
C GLY A 239 -8.07 6.64 -21.71
N LEU A 240 -7.06 7.45 -21.40
CA LEU A 240 -6.44 8.33 -22.41
C LEU A 240 -5.71 7.52 -23.48
N LEU A 241 -4.99 6.48 -23.06
CA LEU A 241 -4.28 5.59 -23.98
C LEU A 241 -5.24 4.75 -24.84
N SER A 242 -6.35 4.26 -24.27
CA SER A 242 -7.28 3.40 -25.00
C SER A 242 -8.06 4.11 -26.10
N LYS A 243 -8.09 5.45 -26.13
CA LYS A 243 -8.61 6.21 -27.30
C LYS A 243 -7.80 5.98 -28.56
N LEU A 244 -6.53 5.57 -28.42
CA LEU A 244 -5.65 5.20 -29.51
C LEU A 244 -5.73 3.72 -29.86
N SER A 245 -6.59 2.93 -29.18
CA SER A 245 -6.56 1.48 -29.30
C SER A 245 -6.79 0.99 -30.74
N LEU A 246 -6.08 -0.07 -31.13
CA LEU A 246 -6.20 -0.68 -32.46
C LEU A 246 -7.44 -1.57 -32.59
N VAL A 247 -7.89 -2.18 -31.50
CA VAL A 247 -9.10 -3.00 -31.43
C VAL A 247 -10.17 -2.23 -30.67
N ARG A 248 -11.34 -2.05 -31.30
CA ARG A 248 -12.48 -1.32 -30.72
C ARG A 248 -13.79 -2.04 -30.99
N ARG A 249 -14.78 -1.78 -30.13
CA ARG A 249 -16.15 -2.27 -30.31
C ARG A 249 -16.85 -1.43 -31.36
N GLU A 250 -17.29 -2.08 -32.43
CA GLU A 250 -18.09 -1.48 -33.50
C GLU A 250 -19.51 -2.03 -33.51
N VAL A 251 -20.42 -1.21 -34.04
CA VAL A 251 -21.82 -1.56 -34.29
C VAL A 251 -21.98 -1.78 -35.79
N SER A 252 -22.49 -2.94 -36.18
CA SER A 252 -22.76 -3.27 -37.58
C SER A 252 -24.20 -2.94 -37.96
N GLY A 253 -24.50 -2.97 -39.26
CA GLY A 253 -25.87 -2.76 -39.78
C GLY A 253 -26.90 -3.79 -39.27
N GLY A 254 -26.46 -4.90 -38.67
CA GLY A 254 -27.33 -5.89 -38.03
C GLY A 254 -27.87 -5.48 -36.65
N CYS A 255 -27.54 -4.28 -36.16
CA CYS A 255 -28.01 -3.79 -34.86
C CYS A 255 -29.51 -3.45 -34.88
N ALA A 256 -30.29 -4.14 -34.06
CA ALA A 256 -31.75 -3.91 -33.92
C ALA A 256 -32.12 -2.81 -32.91
N ALA A 257 -31.16 -2.01 -32.43
CA ALA A 257 -31.39 -0.92 -31.47
C ALA A 257 -32.17 -1.32 -30.20
N CYS A 258 -31.99 -2.56 -29.70
CA CYS A 258 -32.78 -3.13 -28.59
C CYS A 258 -32.37 -2.67 -27.17
N ALA A 259 -31.32 -1.85 -27.05
CA ALA A 259 -30.79 -1.32 -25.79
C ALA A 259 -30.31 -2.33 -24.72
N LEU A 260 -30.31 -3.64 -24.99
CA LEU A 260 -29.81 -4.67 -24.06
C LEU A 260 -28.37 -4.39 -23.64
N CYS A 261 -27.47 -4.24 -24.62
CA CYS A 261 -26.06 -4.00 -24.34
C CYS A 261 -25.80 -2.72 -23.52
N SER A 262 -26.57 -1.64 -23.74
CA SER A 262 -26.44 -0.41 -22.95
C SER A 262 -27.01 -0.52 -21.54
N GLY A 263 -28.03 -1.37 -21.35
CA GLY A 263 -28.64 -1.63 -20.05
C GLY A 263 -27.72 -2.39 -19.11
N ASP A 264 -26.96 -3.34 -19.68
CA ASP A 264 -26.12 -4.30 -18.96
C ASP A 264 -24.62 -3.96 -19.00
N CYS A 265 -24.25 -2.83 -19.62
CA CYS A 265 -22.85 -2.39 -19.66
C CYS A 265 -22.39 -1.94 -18.26
N PRO A 266 -21.41 -2.62 -17.63
CA PRO A 266 -21.01 -2.32 -16.27
C PRO A 266 -20.37 -0.93 -16.11
N THR A 267 -19.71 -0.42 -17.16
CA THR A 267 -19.15 0.95 -17.13
C THR A 267 -20.08 2.01 -17.68
N GLY A 268 -21.25 1.61 -18.21
CA GLY A 268 -22.22 2.50 -18.85
C GLY A 268 -21.62 3.29 -20.01
N THR A 269 -20.75 2.67 -20.82
CA THR A 269 -20.02 3.35 -21.90
C THR A 269 -20.75 3.37 -23.25
N ILE A 270 -21.84 2.61 -23.38
CA ILE A 270 -22.58 2.45 -24.63
C ILE A 270 -23.72 3.46 -24.69
N ASN A 271 -23.72 4.33 -25.70
CA ASN A 271 -24.66 5.44 -25.82
C ASN A 271 -25.77 5.16 -26.87
N PRO A 272 -27.04 4.98 -26.46
CA PRO A 272 -28.15 4.76 -27.40
C PRO A 272 -28.43 5.93 -28.36
N ARG A 273 -28.08 7.17 -27.97
CA ARG A 273 -28.30 8.36 -28.80
C ARG A 273 -27.27 8.48 -29.93
N GLU A 274 -26.12 7.85 -29.75
CA GLU A 274 -25.02 7.81 -30.72
C GLU A 274 -24.92 6.41 -31.32
N GLY A 275 -26.03 5.87 -31.83
CA GLY A 275 -26.03 4.61 -32.57
C GLY A 275 -25.49 3.39 -31.80
N TYR A 276 -25.53 3.41 -30.46
CA TYR A 276 -24.97 2.37 -29.59
C TYR A 276 -23.44 2.21 -29.70
N HIS A 277 -22.73 3.25 -30.12
CA HIS A 277 -21.27 3.30 -30.04
C HIS A 277 -20.81 3.26 -28.57
N SER A 278 -19.63 2.69 -28.36
CA SER A 278 -18.99 2.58 -27.04
C SER A 278 -17.76 3.47 -27.02
N ASP A 279 -17.61 4.27 -25.98
CA ASP A 279 -16.37 5.01 -25.74
C ASP A 279 -15.21 4.07 -25.32
N PRO A 280 -14.11 3.98 -26.11
CA PRO A 280 -12.95 3.18 -25.74
C PRO A 280 -12.28 3.63 -24.43
N ALA A 281 -12.43 4.89 -24.02
CA ALA A 281 -11.88 5.40 -22.77
C ALA A 281 -12.55 4.81 -21.52
N GLU A 282 -13.75 4.23 -21.64
CA GLU A 282 -14.46 3.57 -20.52
C GLU A 282 -14.72 2.08 -20.74
N CYS A 283 -14.62 1.58 -21.96
CA CYS A 283 -14.80 0.15 -22.26
C CYS A 283 -13.67 -0.69 -21.65
N THR A 284 -14.02 -1.59 -20.72
CA THR A 284 -13.08 -2.53 -20.08
C THR A 284 -12.95 -3.86 -20.82
N VAL A 285 -13.55 -3.97 -22.01
CA VAL A 285 -13.46 -5.15 -22.88
C VAL A 285 -13.94 -6.43 -22.16
N CYS A 286 -15.11 -6.33 -21.52
CA CYS A 286 -15.68 -7.43 -20.73
C CYS A 286 -16.34 -8.53 -21.58
N TYR A 287 -16.58 -8.26 -22.87
CA TYR A 287 -17.31 -9.10 -23.84
C TYR A 287 -18.79 -9.38 -23.53
N ASP A 288 -19.36 -8.91 -22.42
CA ASP A 288 -20.77 -9.16 -22.06
C ASP A 288 -21.73 -8.67 -23.17
N CYS A 289 -21.54 -7.44 -23.65
CA CYS A 289 -22.39 -6.86 -24.70
C CYS A 289 -22.43 -7.63 -26.04
N ILE A 290 -21.39 -8.42 -26.35
CA ILE A 290 -21.35 -9.25 -27.58
C ILE A 290 -22.03 -10.58 -27.31
N VAL A 291 -21.84 -11.16 -26.12
CA VAL A 291 -22.50 -12.40 -25.71
C VAL A 291 -24.00 -12.22 -25.61
N ASP A 292 -24.45 -11.06 -25.14
CA ASP A 292 -25.88 -10.76 -24.97
C ASP A 292 -26.55 -10.32 -26.29
N CYS A 293 -25.77 -10.08 -27.36
CA CYS A 293 -26.30 -9.66 -28.65
C CYS A 293 -26.73 -10.86 -29.50
N THR A 294 -28.04 -11.12 -29.56
CA THR A 294 -28.62 -12.22 -30.34
C THR A 294 -28.57 -12.02 -31.86
N ARG A 295 -28.32 -10.80 -32.34
CA ARG A 295 -28.30 -10.44 -33.77
C ARG A 295 -26.89 -10.31 -34.35
N GLU A 296 -25.85 -10.57 -33.54
CA GLU A 296 -24.44 -10.36 -33.93
C GLU A 296 -24.16 -8.94 -34.47
N GLY A 297 -24.95 -7.97 -34.02
CA GLY A 297 -24.90 -6.57 -34.45
C GLY A 297 -23.70 -5.79 -33.90
N VAL A 298 -22.85 -6.41 -33.08
CA VAL A 298 -21.72 -5.78 -32.40
C VAL A 298 -20.51 -6.71 -32.39
N ALA A 299 -19.32 -6.16 -32.63
CA ALA A 299 -18.07 -6.94 -32.64
C ALA A 299 -16.86 -6.08 -32.26
N PHE A 300 -15.79 -6.71 -31.76
CA PHE A 300 -14.48 -6.06 -31.68
C PHE A 300 -13.74 -6.21 -33.02
N ARG A 301 -13.33 -5.10 -33.62
CA ARG A 301 -12.67 -5.07 -34.93
C ARG A 301 -11.38 -4.26 -34.90
N TRP A 302 -10.42 -4.67 -35.73
CA TRP A 302 -9.17 -3.96 -35.96
C TRP A 302 -9.41 -2.70 -36.78
N GLN A 303 -8.79 -1.59 -36.38
CA GLN A 303 -8.93 -0.28 -37.01
C GLN A 303 -7.85 0.01 -38.07
N LEU A 304 -6.95 -0.95 -38.37
CA LEU A 304 -5.68 -0.72 -39.09
C LEU A 304 -5.78 -0.21 -40.55
N PRO A 305 -6.89 -0.29 -41.30
CA PRO A 305 -7.00 0.45 -42.58
C PRO A 305 -7.41 1.92 -42.41
N THR A 306 -8.04 2.30 -41.30
CA THR A 306 -8.71 3.60 -41.09
C THR A 306 -8.44 4.17 -39.70
N TRP A 307 -7.26 3.86 -39.13
CA TRP A 307 -6.96 4.16 -37.74
C TRP A 307 -7.02 5.67 -37.49
N LYS A 308 -7.95 6.07 -36.62
CA LYS A 308 -8.11 7.42 -36.11
C LYS A 308 -8.30 7.35 -34.60
N PRO A 309 -7.82 8.35 -33.83
CA PRO A 309 -8.17 8.47 -32.42
C PRO A 309 -9.70 8.47 -32.24
N ALA A 310 -10.18 7.82 -31.19
CA ALA A 310 -11.60 7.81 -30.85
C ALA A 310 -12.10 9.25 -30.61
N PRO A 311 -13.37 9.56 -30.94
CA PRO A 311 -13.91 10.91 -30.79
C PRO A 311 -13.83 11.39 -29.34
N LEU A 312 -13.67 12.70 -29.19
CA LEU A 312 -13.69 13.35 -27.88
C LEU A 312 -15.11 13.35 -27.32
N GLN A 313 -15.21 13.01 -26.04
CA GLN A 313 -16.41 12.96 -25.22
C GLN A 313 -16.44 14.17 -24.29
N GLU A 314 -17.62 14.50 -23.77
CA GLU A 314 -17.79 15.69 -22.92
C GLU A 314 -16.89 15.64 -21.66
N TYR A 315 -16.63 14.45 -21.13
CA TYR A 315 -15.83 14.25 -19.93
C TYR A 315 -14.33 14.05 -20.18
N ASP A 316 -13.87 14.12 -21.42
CA ASP A 316 -12.44 14.08 -21.70
C ASP A 316 -11.74 15.35 -21.22
N PRO A 317 -10.46 15.25 -20.81
CA PRO A 317 -9.74 16.42 -20.33
C PRO A 317 -9.55 17.44 -21.44
N GLN A 318 -10.19 18.58 -21.28
CA GLN A 318 -9.90 19.77 -22.08
C GLN A 318 -8.75 20.56 -21.44
N ARG A 319 -8.21 21.55 -22.15
CA ARG A 319 -7.17 22.47 -21.63
C ARG A 319 -7.53 23.02 -20.25
N ARG A 320 -8.80 23.36 -20.01
CA ARG A 320 -9.30 23.84 -18.70
C ARG A 320 -9.15 22.81 -17.59
N THR A 321 -9.42 21.53 -17.86
CA THR A 321 -9.29 20.44 -16.86
C THR A 321 -7.83 20.19 -16.51
N VAL A 322 -6.95 20.24 -17.51
CA VAL A 322 -5.49 20.14 -17.29
C VAL A 322 -5.03 21.32 -16.44
N LEU A 323 -5.39 22.55 -16.80
CA LEU A 323 -5.06 23.75 -16.02
C LEU A 323 -5.66 23.73 -14.61
N ALA A 324 -6.87 23.22 -14.43
CA ALA A 324 -7.48 23.05 -13.11
C ALA A 324 -6.73 22.00 -12.27
N GLY A 325 -6.27 20.90 -12.90
CA GLY A 325 -5.44 19.90 -12.23
C GLY A 325 -4.09 20.48 -11.82
N LEU A 326 -3.43 21.21 -12.72
CA LEU A 326 -2.18 21.92 -12.42
C LEU A 326 -2.37 22.96 -11.31
N GLY A 327 -3.44 23.75 -11.37
CA GLY A 327 -3.76 24.75 -10.35
C GLY A 327 -4.09 24.14 -8.99
N ALA A 328 -4.88 23.06 -8.95
CA ALA A 328 -5.19 22.33 -7.73
C ALA A 328 -3.95 21.66 -7.13
N ALA A 329 -3.07 21.12 -7.97
CA ALA A 329 -1.82 20.51 -7.52
C ALA A 329 -0.81 21.56 -7.06
N ALA A 330 -0.69 22.69 -7.76
CA ALA A 330 0.12 23.83 -7.33
C ALA A 330 -0.39 24.40 -6.01
N LEU A 331 -1.72 24.54 -5.84
CA LEU A 331 -2.33 24.92 -4.58
C LEU A 331 -2.06 23.87 -3.49
N GLY A 332 -2.17 22.58 -3.80
CA GLY A 332 -1.89 21.50 -2.86
C GLY A 332 -0.42 21.49 -2.40
N VAL A 333 0.51 21.67 -3.33
CA VAL A 333 1.95 21.82 -3.04
C VAL A 333 2.21 23.11 -2.28
N ALA A 334 1.56 24.22 -2.61
CA ALA A 334 1.71 25.48 -1.90
C ALA A 334 1.15 25.38 -0.48
N VAL A 335 -0.07 24.85 -0.28
CA VAL A 335 -0.69 24.66 1.04
C VAL A 335 0.15 23.71 1.90
N ALA A 336 0.62 22.61 1.31
CA ALA A 336 1.45 21.66 2.04
C ALA A 336 2.88 22.22 2.27
N GLY A 337 3.42 23.03 1.36
CA GLY A 337 4.69 23.76 1.53
C GLY A 337 4.60 25.02 2.40
N VAL A 338 3.38 25.44 2.77
CA VAL A 338 3.08 26.48 3.78
C VAL A 338 3.02 25.87 5.19
N GLU A 339 3.17 24.54 5.34
CA GLU A 339 3.66 24.02 6.63
C GLU A 339 4.95 24.78 6.95
N PRO A 340 5.04 25.40 8.14
CA PRO A 340 6.21 26.19 8.50
C PRO A 340 7.43 25.32 8.25
N ILE A 341 8.46 25.91 7.64
CA ILE A 341 9.79 25.34 7.45
C ILE A 341 10.35 24.96 8.83
N ASN A 342 9.82 23.89 9.40
CA ASN A 342 10.44 23.08 10.39
C ASN A 342 10.92 21.90 9.58
N LYS A 343 12.11 22.06 8.99
CA LYS A 343 13.05 20.97 8.68
C LYS A 343 13.45 20.20 9.95
N ARG A 344 12.54 20.05 10.90
CA ARG A 344 12.73 19.29 12.13
C ARG A 344 12.05 17.99 11.83
N GLN A 345 12.83 16.98 11.46
CA GLN A 345 12.37 15.61 11.54
C GLN A 345 11.83 15.42 12.97
N PRO A 346 10.54 15.07 13.13
CA PRO A 346 9.98 14.83 14.45
C PRO A 346 10.85 13.81 15.18
N ALA A 347 11.16 14.07 16.46
CA ALA A 347 12.08 13.23 17.23
C ALA A 347 11.63 11.77 17.33
N GLU A 348 10.36 11.47 17.06
CA GLU A 348 9.77 10.12 17.13
C GLU A 348 9.54 9.49 15.74
N LEU A 349 9.93 10.16 14.66
CA LEU A 349 9.75 9.67 13.29
C LEU A 349 10.95 8.84 12.83
N LEU A 350 11.08 7.64 13.41
CA LEU A 350 12.09 6.68 13.00
C LEU A 350 11.73 6.07 11.64
N ARG A 351 12.61 6.17 10.66
CA ARG A 351 12.41 5.58 9.33
C ARG A 351 12.98 4.17 9.23
N PRO A 352 12.52 3.35 8.27
CA PRO A 352 13.15 2.06 7.96
C PRO A 352 14.65 2.22 7.64
N PRO A 353 15.45 1.15 7.82
CA PRO A 353 16.89 1.20 7.57
C PRO A 353 17.19 1.61 6.13
N GLY A 354 18.09 2.57 5.96
CA GLY A 354 18.51 3.07 4.64
C GLY A 354 17.58 4.11 4.00
N ALA A 355 16.39 4.38 4.57
CA ALA A 355 15.48 5.39 4.01
C ALA A 355 16.12 6.79 3.96
N THR A 356 16.99 7.12 4.92
CA THR A 356 17.75 8.38 4.98
C THR A 356 18.85 8.49 3.93
N LEU A 357 19.24 7.39 3.28
CA LEU A 357 20.26 7.36 2.22
C LEU A 357 19.69 7.70 0.84
N THR A 358 18.37 7.83 0.75
CA THR A 358 17.64 8.06 -0.51
C THR A 358 16.69 9.24 -0.33
N ASP A 359 16.16 9.75 -1.43
CA ASP A 359 15.05 10.70 -1.39
C ASP A 359 13.73 9.97 -1.08
N PHE A 360 13.63 9.42 0.13
CA PHE A 360 12.56 8.50 0.53
C PHE A 360 11.16 9.11 0.35
N GLU A 361 10.99 10.38 0.69
CA GLU A 361 9.69 11.05 0.65
C GLU A 361 9.16 11.17 -0.78
N SER A 362 10.07 11.38 -1.74
CA SER A 362 9.74 11.48 -3.17
C SER A 362 9.59 10.14 -3.87
N LEU A 363 10.27 9.10 -3.41
CA LEU A 363 10.23 7.78 -4.03
C LEU A 363 9.15 6.86 -3.42
N CYS A 364 8.73 7.09 -2.18
CA CYS A 364 7.78 6.21 -1.50
C CYS A 364 6.38 6.35 -2.10
N ILE A 365 5.82 5.26 -2.64
CA ILE A 365 4.46 5.23 -3.22
C ILE A 365 3.37 4.83 -2.22
N ARG A 366 3.70 4.71 -0.93
CA ARG A 366 2.74 4.36 0.15
C ARG A 366 1.99 3.05 -0.11
N CYS A 367 2.70 2.06 -0.67
CA CYS A 367 2.16 0.73 -0.96
C CYS A 367 1.92 -0.11 0.29
N GLY A 368 2.72 0.10 1.35
CA GLY A 368 2.63 -0.64 2.61
C GLY A 368 3.35 -1.99 2.64
N GLU A 369 4.05 -2.38 1.57
CA GLU A 369 4.77 -3.67 1.52
C GLU A 369 5.82 -3.83 2.63
N CYS A 370 6.61 -2.78 2.88
CA CYS A 370 7.61 -2.79 3.94
C CYS A 370 7.01 -2.97 5.35
N ILE A 371 5.82 -2.41 5.58
CA ILE A 371 5.06 -2.55 6.83
C ILE A 371 4.56 -3.99 6.96
N ARG A 372 4.00 -4.53 5.88
CA ARG A 372 3.47 -5.90 5.84
C ARG A 372 4.53 -6.95 6.16
N VAL A 373 5.73 -6.84 5.59
CA VAL A 373 6.80 -7.84 5.79
C VAL A 373 7.62 -7.62 7.06
N CYS A 374 7.25 -6.68 7.93
CA CYS A 374 7.99 -6.42 9.16
C CYS A 374 7.71 -7.53 10.19
N PRO A 375 8.68 -8.40 10.54
CA PRO A 375 8.42 -9.56 11.39
C PRO A 375 8.08 -9.19 12.83
N THR A 376 8.57 -8.05 13.30
CA THR A 376 8.35 -7.54 14.67
C THR A 376 7.15 -6.62 14.76
N GLN A 377 6.50 -6.28 13.64
CA GLN A 377 5.40 -5.30 13.59
C GLN A 377 5.76 -3.89 14.05
N GLY A 378 7.06 -3.61 14.17
CA GLY A 378 7.55 -2.30 14.55
C GLY A 378 7.24 -1.23 13.51
N LEU A 379 7.25 -1.60 12.21
CA LEU A 379 6.87 -0.67 11.16
C LEU A 379 5.36 -0.48 11.13
N GLN A 380 4.93 0.78 11.22
CA GLN A 380 3.55 1.22 11.22
C GLN A 380 3.36 2.34 10.18
N PRO A 381 2.17 2.48 9.59
CA PRO A 381 1.89 3.61 8.72
C PRO A 381 1.73 4.89 9.56
N SER A 382 2.41 5.97 9.18
CA SER A 382 2.20 7.29 9.77
C SER A 382 0.90 7.91 9.27
N LEU A 383 0.22 8.66 10.12
CA LEU A 383 -0.91 9.50 9.74
C LEU A 383 -0.44 10.94 9.49
N PHE A 384 -0.06 11.66 10.55
CA PHE A 384 0.40 13.06 10.46
C PHE A 384 1.71 13.30 11.21
N GLU A 385 2.31 12.26 11.79
CA GLU A 385 3.52 12.38 12.61
C GLU A 385 4.67 13.01 11.83
N GLY A 386 4.79 12.74 10.52
CA GLY A 386 5.77 13.36 9.63
C GLY A 386 5.24 14.50 8.75
N GLY A 387 4.09 15.09 9.08
CA GLY A 387 3.41 16.07 8.24
C GLY A 387 2.54 15.46 7.14
N VAL A 388 1.79 16.31 6.43
CA VAL A 388 0.79 15.89 5.42
C VAL A 388 1.43 15.16 4.24
N PHE A 389 2.67 15.51 3.90
CA PHE A 389 3.42 14.80 2.86
C PHE A 389 3.79 13.37 3.26
N ASN A 390 3.85 13.05 4.54
CA ASN A 390 4.28 11.73 5.00
C ASN A 390 3.14 10.81 5.43
N VAL A 391 1.89 11.17 5.11
CA VAL A 391 0.72 10.30 5.32
C VAL A 391 0.96 8.93 4.66
N LEU A 392 0.66 7.85 5.39
CA LEU A 392 0.81 6.44 5.01
C LEU A 392 2.24 5.98 4.68
N THR A 393 3.26 6.76 5.03
CA THR A 393 4.66 6.31 4.93
C THR A 393 5.01 5.41 6.14
N PRO A 394 5.96 4.47 6.02
CA PRO A 394 6.41 3.67 7.16
C PRO A 394 7.15 4.51 8.21
N ARG A 395 6.85 4.25 9.48
CA ARG A 395 7.61 4.66 10.66
C ARG A 395 7.82 3.49 11.61
N LEU A 396 8.97 3.41 12.28
CA LEU A 396 9.23 2.42 13.32
C LEU A 396 8.67 2.93 14.66
N VAL A 397 7.89 2.08 15.34
CA VAL A 397 7.32 2.33 16.67
C VAL A 397 7.87 1.26 17.62
N PRO A 398 9.01 1.50 18.29
CA PRO A 398 9.71 0.51 19.10
C PRO A 398 8.85 -0.17 20.17
N ARG A 399 7.90 0.55 20.79
CA ARG A 399 6.98 -0.04 21.78
C ARG A 399 6.10 -1.15 21.21
N LEU A 400 5.72 -1.08 19.93
CA LEU A 400 5.00 -2.16 19.26
C LEU A 400 5.96 -3.25 18.76
N GLY A 401 7.11 -2.85 18.25
CA GLY A 401 8.15 -3.76 17.79
C GLY A 401 9.41 -3.05 17.34
N TYR A 402 10.54 -3.76 17.38
CA TYR A 402 11.86 -3.21 17.07
C TYR A 402 12.35 -3.60 15.67
N CYS A 403 13.33 -2.90 15.12
CA CYS A 403 14.01 -3.31 13.90
C CYS A 403 14.90 -4.53 14.17
N ASN A 404 14.49 -5.72 13.72
CA ASN A 404 15.27 -6.95 13.93
C ASN A 404 16.65 -6.85 13.26
N TYR A 405 17.71 -7.03 14.06
CA TYR A 405 19.11 -6.91 13.65
C TYR A 405 19.48 -7.80 12.45
N ARG A 406 18.86 -8.98 12.33
CA ARG A 406 19.14 -9.97 11.27
C ARG A 406 18.13 -9.95 10.10
N CYS A 407 17.37 -8.87 9.95
CA CYS A 407 16.37 -8.72 8.89
C CYS A 407 16.62 -7.47 8.03
N ASN A 408 16.49 -7.63 6.71
CA ASN A 408 16.53 -6.57 5.68
C ASN A 408 15.32 -6.62 4.72
N ALA A 409 14.25 -7.37 5.05
CA ALA A 409 13.11 -7.63 4.16
C ALA A 409 12.42 -6.37 3.60
N CYS A 410 12.36 -5.28 4.38
CA CYS A 410 11.70 -4.03 3.97
C CYS A 410 12.34 -3.37 2.73
N GLY A 411 13.67 -3.45 2.58
CA GLY A 411 14.38 -2.95 1.39
C GLY A 411 14.25 -3.90 0.20
N GLU A 412 14.08 -5.20 0.46
CA GLU A 412 13.87 -6.19 -0.59
C GLU A 412 12.49 -6.07 -1.25
N VAL A 413 11.44 -5.75 -0.50
CA VAL A 413 10.09 -5.64 -1.08
C VAL A 413 9.75 -4.25 -1.61
N CYS A 414 10.63 -3.25 -1.47
CA CYS A 414 10.37 -1.89 -1.91
C CYS A 414 10.37 -1.81 -3.46
N PRO A 415 9.24 -1.50 -4.12
CA PRO A 415 9.16 -1.51 -5.59
C PRO A 415 9.96 -0.38 -6.21
N THR A 416 9.92 0.82 -5.61
CA THR A 416 10.55 2.04 -6.14
C THR A 416 11.99 2.22 -5.70
N GLY A 417 12.45 1.46 -4.69
CA GLY A 417 13.76 1.66 -4.07
C GLY A 417 13.81 2.85 -3.09
N ALA A 418 12.65 3.38 -2.66
CA ALA A 418 12.57 4.36 -1.58
C ALA A 418 13.21 3.85 -0.27
N ILE A 419 13.14 2.54 -0.03
CA ILE A 419 13.99 1.86 0.94
C ILE A 419 15.01 1.08 0.09
N PRO A 420 16.30 1.45 0.13
CA PRO A 420 17.30 0.79 -0.69
C PRO A 420 17.45 -0.68 -0.27
N ARG A 421 17.87 -1.53 -1.21
CA ARG A 421 18.29 -2.88 -0.87
C ARG A 421 19.63 -2.79 -0.16
N LEU A 422 19.64 -3.20 1.09
CA LEU A 422 20.84 -3.29 1.91
C LEU A 422 21.10 -4.75 2.20
N ASP A 423 22.32 -5.21 1.98
CA ASP A 423 22.79 -6.46 2.55
C ASP A 423 22.78 -6.38 4.09
N LEU A 424 22.78 -7.53 4.75
CA LEU A 424 22.66 -7.58 6.21
C LEU A 424 23.83 -6.86 6.90
N ALA A 425 25.05 -6.96 6.37
CA ALA A 425 26.22 -6.32 6.98
C ALA A 425 26.09 -4.79 6.94
N THR A 426 25.78 -4.21 5.79
CA THR A 426 25.56 -2.76 5.67
C THR A 426 24.36 -2.29 6.49
N LYS A 427 23.27 -3.06 6.50
CA LYS A 427 22.09 -2.73 7.31
C LYS A 427 22.40 -2.67 8.81
N GLN A 428 23.33 -3.50 9.28
CA GLN A 428 23.74 -3.57 10.69
C GLN A 428 24.60 -2.39 11.14
N THR A 429 25.11 -1.57 10.22
CA THR A 429 25.94 -0.39 10.53
C THR A 429 25.22 0.94 10.34
N ILE A 430 24.05 0.94 9.68
CA ILE A 430 23.29 2.17 9.42
C ILE A 430 22.42 2.51 10.65
N PRO A 431 22.61 3.68 11.28
CA PRO A 431 21.78 4.11 12.40
C PRO A 431 20.38 4.54 11.92
N LEU A 432 19.34 4.02 12.57
CA LEU A 432 17.95 4.47 12.40
C LEU A 432 17.61 5.65 13.34
N GLY A 433 18.32 5.73 14.46
CA GLY A 433 18.09 6.67 15.54
C GLY A 433 19.07 6.44 16.69
N LEU A 434 18.87 7.13 17.81
CA LEU A 434 19.72 7.03 19.00
C LEU A 434 18.89 6.74 20.24
N ALA A 435 19.27 5.70 20.99
CA ALA A 435 18.66 5.40 22.28
C ALA A 435 19.10 6.42 23.35
N ARG A 436 18.16 6.88 24.17
CA ARG A 436 18.42 7.75 25.32
C ARG A 436 17.67 7.23 26.54
N VAL A 437 18.34 7.19 27.69
CA VAL A 437 17.76 6.81 28.98
C VAL A 437 17.19 8.05 29.65
N ASP A 438 15.89 8.03 29.92
CA ASP A 438 15.23 8.97 30.82
C ASP A 438 15.49 8.57 32.27
N ARG A 439 16.42 9.30 32.89
CA ARG A 439 16.84 9.07 34.29
C ARG A 439 15.72 9.32 35.30
N SER A 440 14.69 10.08 34.94
CA SER A 440 13.54 10.34 35.83
C SER A 440 12.55 9.18 35.91
N ARG A 441 12.63 8.22 34.97
CA ARG A 441 11.74 7.05 34.88
C ARG A 441 12.48 5.73 35.03
N CYS A 442 13.75 5.67 34.69
CA CYS A 442 14.50 4.41 34.68
C CYS A 442 14.58 3.80 36.08
N LEU A 443 14.21 2.53 36.22
CA LEU A 443 14.15 1.82 37.50
C LEU A 443 15.45 1.95 38.33
N PRO A 444 16.64 1.71 37.76
CA PRO A 444 17.91 1.97 38.45
C PRO A 444 18.16 3.42 38.84
N TRP A 445 17.77 4.39 38.00
CA TRP A 445 18.09 5.81 38.19
C TRP A 445 17.12 6.53 39.12
N ALA A 446 15.81 6.32 38.93
CA ALA A 446 14.75 7.05 39.61
C ALA A 446 14.27 6.34 40.90
N HIS A 447 14.35 5.02 40.93
CA HIS A 447 13.71 4.21 41.97
C HIS A 447 14.68 3.30 42.74
N ASN A 448 15.97 3.31 42.41
CA ASN A 448 16.97 2.41 42.99
C ASN A 448 16.52 0.92 42.93
N ILE A 449 15.88 0.52 41.83
CA ILE A 449 15.45 -0.86 41.57
C ILE A 449 16.40 -1.48 40.52
N PRO A 450 17.09 -2.59 40.82
CA PRO A 450 17.96 -3.26 39.85
C PRO A 450 17.22 -3.69 38.58
N CYS A 451 17.72 -3.28 37.42
CA CYS A 451 17.19 -3.69 36.11
C CYS A 451 18.25 -3.51 35.02
N ILE A 452 18.52 -4.59 34.27
CA ILE A 452 19.55 -4.63 33.22
C ILE A 452 18.99 -5.00 31.84
N VAL A 453 17.66 -5.11 31.72
CA VAL A 453 16.94 -5.62 30.54
C VAL A 453 17.38 -4.94 29.23
N CYS A 454 17.64 -3.64 29.26
CA CYS A 454 18.05 -2.90 28.08
C CYS A 454 19.44 -3.28 27.56
N GLU A 455 20.39 -3.61 28.45
CA GLU A 455 21.72 -4.11 28.09
C GLU A 455 21.62 -5.53 27.53
N GLU A 456 20.93 -6.42 28.24
CA GLU A 456 20.76 -7.82 27.84
C GLU A 456 20.10 -7.92 26.46
N ALA A 457 19.06 -7.11 26.22
CA ALA A 457 18.33 -7.08 24.97
C ALA A 457 19.14 -6.52 23.79
N CYS A 458 20.17 -5.70 24.01
CA CYS A 458 20.90 -5.04 22.94
C CYS A 458 21.54 -6.08 21.99
N PRO A 459 21.23 -6.06 20.67
CA PRO A 459 21.61 -7.12 19.74
C PRO A 459 22.97 -6.85 19.08
N VAL A 460 23.52 -5.65 19.27
CA VAL A 460 24.82 -5.26 18.71
C VAL A 460 25.91 -6.04 19.44
N PRO A 461 26.89 -6.65 18.74
CA PRO A 461 27.88 -7.55 19.35
C PRO A 461 28.63 -6.97 20.55
N HIS A 462 28.98 -5.68 20.51
CA HIS A 462 29.70 -4.98 21.58
C HIS A 462 28.81 -4.26 22.59
N LYS A 463 27.48 -4.44 22.48
CA LYS A 463 26.45 -3.78 23.30
C LYS A 463 26.53 -2.25 23.25
N ALA A 464 25.48 -1.61 22.74
CA ALA A 464 25.40 -0.15 22.73
C ALA A 464 25.00 0.45 24.10
N ILE A 465 24.62 -0.39 25.06
CA ILE A 465 24.15 0.03 26.38
C ILE A 465 25.09 -0.61 27.39
N TRP A 466 25.76 0.19 28.19
CA TRP A 466 26.70 -0.28 29.21
C TRP A 466 26.14 0.05 30.60
N LEU A 467 26.65 -0.67 31.58
CA LEU A 467 26.25 -0.54 32.98
C LEU A 467 27.46 -0.04 33.77
N TYR A 468 27.26 0.93 34.65
CA TYR A 468 28.25 1.25 35.68
C TYR A 468 27.64 1.03 37.06
N GLU A 469 28.47 0.67 38.02
CA GLU A 469 28.03 0.41 39.39
C GLU A 469 27.98 1.71 40.20
N ALA A 470 26.89 1.88 40.95
CA ALA A 470 26.70 2.99 41.87
C ALA A 470 26.17 2.46 43.21
N GLU A 471 26.69 2.98 44.31
CA GLU A 471 26.16 2.73 45.65
C GLU A 471 24.98 3.67 45.92
N VAL A 472 23.82 3.10 46.20
CA VAL A 472 22.60 3.83 46.52
C VAL A 472 21.89 3.22 47.72
N TYR A 473 20.95 3.96 48.32
CA TYR A 473 20.12 3.45 49.40
C TYR A 473 18.80 2.92 48.84
N ASN A 474 18.40 1.73 49.26
CA ASN A 474 17.09 1.19 48.91
C ASN A 474 15.97 1.83 49.76
N ALA A 475 14.72 1.46 49.49
CA ALA A 475 13.55 1.93 50.26
C ALA A 475 13.59 1.57 51.76
N ARG A 476 14.46 0.64 52.17
CA ARG A 476 14.69 0.21 53.56
C ARG A 476 15.90 0.89 54.20
N SER A 477 16.50 1.89 53.53
CA SER A 477 17.72 2.60 53.96
C SER A 477 18.98 1.71 54.06
N GLU A 478 19.00 0.58 53.36
CA GLU A 478 20.19 -0.27 53.25
C GLU A 478 21.05 0.17 52.05
N ARG A 479 22.37 0.15 52.21
CA ARG A 479 23.29 0.40 51.10
C ARG A 479 23.29 -0.79 50.15
N ILE A 480 22.96 -0.55 48.90
CA ILE A 480 22.99 -1.54 47.83
C ILE A 480 23.78 -0.99 46.64
N THR A 481 24.47 -1.89 45.93
CA THR A 481 25.14 -1.56 44.68
C THR A 481 24.20 -1.86 43.52
N ILE A 482 23.91 -0.86 42.70
CA ILE A 482 23.03 -0.98 41.54
C ILE A 482 23.79 -0.65 40.26
N GLN A 483 23.46 -1.39 39.20
CA GLN A 483 23.94 -1.16 37.86
C GLN A 483 23.07 -0.14 37.13
N MET A 484 23.64 1.02 36.81
CA MET A 484 22.97 2.13 36.13
C MET A 484 23.30 2.11 34.62
N PRO A 485 22.27 2.04 33.73
CA PRO A 485 22.50 1.97 32.30
C PRO A 485 22.79 3.33 31.67
N TYR A 486 23.68 3.34 30.67
CA TYR A 486 23.97 4.46 29.79
C TYR A 486 24.25 3.99 28.35
N VAL A 487 24.07 4.88 27.36
CA VAL A 487 24.12 4.51 25.93
C VAL A 487 25.40 4.99 25.25
N VAL A 488 26.23 4.06 24.78
CA VAL A 488 27.38 4.34 23.92
C VAL A 488 26.87 4.65 22.50
N LYS A 489 26.97 5.92 22.11
CA LYS A 489 26.32 6.46 20.91
C LYS A 489 26.87 5.83 19.63
N GLU A 490 28.18 5.61 19.59
CA GLU A 490 28.93 5.11 18.43
C GLU A 490 28.58 3.66 18.08
N LEU A 491 28.06 2.91 19.05
CA LEU A 491 27.62 1.52 18.86
C LEU A 491 26.10 1.42 18.63
N CYS A 492 25.34 2.48 18.90
CA CYS A 492 23.89 2.46 18.84
C CYS A 492 23.40 2.62 17.40
N ILE A 493 22.68 1.61 16.90
CA ILE A 493 22.05 1.66 15.57
C ILE A 493 20.58 2.10 15.61
N GLY A 494 20.03 2.44 16.79
CA GLY A 494 18.64 2.87 16.93
C GLY A 494 17.59 1.81 16.59
N CYS A 495 17.88 0.52 16.81
CA CYS A 495 16.95 -0.54 16.43
C CYS A 495 15.66 -0.58 17.27
N GLY A 496 15.63 0.04 18.45
CA GLY A 496 14.43 0.10 19.30
C GLY A 496 14.19 -1.09 20.24
N ILE A 497 15.03 -2.14 20.22
CA ILE A 497 14.75 -3.35 21.05
C ILE A 497 14.76 -3.05 22.55
N CYS A 498 15.59 -2.10 22.98
CA CYS A 498 15.70 -1.70 24.38
C CYS A 498 14.44 -0.97 24.86
N GLU A 499 13.81 -0.20 23.98
CA GLU A 499 12.53 0.49 24.24
C GLU A 499 11.37 -0.51 24.26
N HIS A 500 11.38 -1.47 23.33
CA HIS A 500 10.40 -2.55 23.27
C HIS A 500 10.38 -3.38 24.56
N ASN A 501 11.56 -3.83 25.00
CA ASN A 501 11.70 -4.70 26.18
C ASN A 501 11.71 -3.93 27.52
N CYS A 502 11.65 -2.59 27.50
CA CYS A 502 11.68 -1.82 28.73
C CYS A 502 10.45 -2.16 29.60
N PRO A 503 10.65 -2.65 30.85
CA PRO A 503 9.55 -3.10 31.71
C PRO A 503 8.71 -1.95 32.29
N MET A 504 9.12 -0.69 32.07
CA MET A 504 8.37 0.46 32.53
C MET A 504 6.99 0.53 31.87
N GLY A 505 5.96 0.69 32.69
CA GLY A 505 4.59 0.93 32.25
C GLY A 505 4.42 2.31 31.60
N GLY A 506 3.55 2.39 30.60
CA GLY A 506 3.38 3.59 29.77
C GLY A 506 4.59 3.83 28.88
N ASP A 507 5.15 5.04 28.93
CA ASP A 507 6.36 5.39 28.20
C ASP A 507 7.58 4.66 28.78
N ALA A 508 8.37 4.06 27.89
CA ALA A 508 9.62 3.41 28.26
C ALA A 508 10.61 4.43 28.85
N ALA A 509 11.40 3.98 29.82
CA ALA A 509 12.49 4.78 30.37
C ALA A 509 13.72 4.84 29.45
N ILE A 510 13.79 4.04 28.39
CA ILE A 510 14.78 4.18 27.33
C ILE A 510 14.04 4.30 26.01
N ARG A 511 14.29 5.38 25.27
CA ARG A 511 13.57 5.71 24.03
C ARG A 511 14.55 5.94 22.89
N VAL A 512 14.18 5.51 21.68
CA VAL A 512 14.95 5.77 20.48
C VAL A 512 14.37 6.97 19.76
N LEU A 513 15.23 7.95 19.51
CA LEU A 513 14.84 9.19 18.85
C LEU A 513 15.49 9.30 17.47
N ALA A 514 14.78 9.90 16.52
CA ALA A 514 15.27 10.21 15.20
C ALA A 514 16.49 11.16 15.28
N PRO A 515 17.47 11.00 14.39
CA PRO A 515 18.64 11.87 14.38
C PRO A 515 18.24 13.29 13.95
N THR A 516 18.78 14.31 14.63
CA THR A 516 18.55 15.72 14.29
C THR A 516 19.46 16.15 13.14
N GLU A 517 18.93 16.93 12.18
CA GLU A 517 19.71 17.48 11.04
C GLU A 517 20.72 18.57 11.47
N VAL A 518 20.53 19.17 12.64
CA VAL A 518 21.44 20.18 13.23
C VAL A 518 22.27 19.48 14.29
N GLY A 519 23.55 19.31 14.00
CA GLY A 519 24.48 18.54 14.80
C GLY A 519 24.79 17.22 14.10
N ASP A 520 26.05 17.05 13.71
CA ASP A 520 26.60 15.73 13.47
C ASP A 520 26.23 14.79 14.62
N PHE A 521 26.36 13.48 14.42
CA PHE A 521 26.27 12.46 15.47
C PHE A 521 27.38 12.59 16.57
N PHE A 522 27.82 13.81 16.89
CA PHE A 522 28.76 14.16 17.94
C PHE A 522 28.06 14.96 19.05
N GLY A 523 28.51 14.73 20.28
CA GLY A 523 27.80 15.10 21.49
C GLY A 523 27.45 16.58 21.65
N ASP A 524 26.22 16.81 22.10
CA ASP A 524 25.84 18.08 22.73
C ASP A 524 24.90 17.83 23.93
N ASP A 525 25.31 16.85 24.74
CA ASP A 525 25.02 16.91 26.17
C ASP A 525 26.39 17.13 26.82
N SER A 526 26.67 18.38 27.21
CA SER A 526 27.95 18.79 27.80
C SER A 526 28.23 18.08 29.13
N ASP A 527 27.20 17.49 29.74
CA ASP A 527 27.30 16.65 30.94
C ASP A 527 27.55 15.16 30.61
N TYR A 528 27.44 14.75 29.35
CA TYR A 528 27.66 13.36 28.95
C TYR A 528 29.15 13.08 28.67
N ARG A 529 29.90 12.83 29.75
CA ARG A 529 31.23 12.22 29.66
C ARG A 529 31.09 10.70 29.78
N PRO A 530 31.58 9.89 28.82
CA PRO A 530 31.72 8.46 29.06
C PRO A 530 32.66 8.28 30.26
N HIS A 531 32.20 7.61 31.30
CA HIS A 531 33.08 7.18 32.38
C HIS A 531 34.12 6.23 31.78
N ARG A 532 35.34 6.72 31.54
CA ARG A 532 36.52 5.86 31.36
C ARG A 532 36.82 5.23 32.72
N GLY A 533 36.09 4.17 33.06
CA GLY A 533 36.21 3.47 34.33
C GLY A 533 36.32 1.96 34.14
N ARG A 534 37.58 1.49 34.10
CA ARG A 534 38.07 0.11 34.36
C ARG A 534 37.34 -1.07 33.68
N ARG A 535 37.98 -1.57 32.61
CA ARG A 535 38.12 -3.03 32.46
C ARG A 535 38.98 -3.54 33.63
N GLY A 536 38.40 -4.35 34.50
CA GLY A 536 39.14 -5.42 35.15
C GLY A 536 39.38 -6.51 34.11
N SER A 537 40.64 -6.97 34.04
CA SER A 537 41.18 -8.16 33.37
C SER A 537 40.21 -9.13 32.70
#